data_AF-A0A349SQV8-F1
#
_entry.id   AF-A0A349SQV8-F1
#
_cell.length_a   1.000
_cell.length_b   1.000
_cell.length_c   1.000
_cell.angle_alpha   90.00
_cell.angle_beta   90.00
_cell.angle_gamma   90.00
#
_symmetry.space_group_name_H-M   'P 1'
#
loop_
_entity.id
_entity.type
_entity.pdbx_description
1 polymer ?
#
loop_
_entity_poly.entity_id
_entity_poly.type
_entity_poly.pdbx_seq_one_letter_code
_entity_poly.pdbx_strand_id
1 'polypeptide(L)' 'MGFNIALSGLNAAQAQLDVTSNNIANVETTGFKGSRTAFGDIYANSAFGNSDTAVGNGVLLQQV' A
#
# COMPACT_ATOMS: atom_id res chain seq x y z
N MET A 1 -10.96 7.01 -13.43
CA MET A 1 -9.51 6.82 -13.25
C MET A 1 -8.95 7.50 -12.01
N GLY A 2 -9.32 8.74 -11.64
CA GLY A 2 -8.74 9.39 -10.44
C GLY A 2 -9.28 8.93 -9.08
N PHE A 3 -10.58 8.62 -8.96
CA PHE A 3 -11.20 8.26 -7.68
C PHE A 3 -10.68 6.94 -7.10
N ASN A 4 -10.51 5.91 -7.94
CA ASN A 4 -9.97 4.62 -7.49
C ASN A 4 -8.50 4.72 -7.06
N ILE A 5 -7.70 5.56 -7.73
CA ILE A 5 -6.32 5.84 -7.33
C ILE A 5 -6.30 6.55 -5.98
N ALA A 6 -7.11 7.60 -5.81
CA ALA A 6 -7.22 8.31 -4.54
C ALA A 6 -7.70 7.39 -3.39
N LEU A 7 -8.69 6.53 -3.65
CA LEU A 7 -9.19 5.55 -2.69
C LEU A 7 -8.13 4.50 -2.33
N SER A 8 -7.36 4.02 -3.31
CA SER A 8 -6.26 3.08 -3.07
C SER A 8 -5.13 3.70 -2.24
N GLY A 9 -4.79 4.97 -2.50
CA GLY A 9 -3.81 5.72 -1.72
C GLY A 9 -4.26 5.98 -0.29
N LEU A 10 -5.55 6.29 -0.08
CA LEU A 10 -6.13 6.44 1.26
C LEU A 10 -6.06 5.12 2.05
N ASN A 11 -6.44 4.00 1.43
CA ASN A 11 -6.37 2.68 2.07
C ASN A 11 -4.92 2.27 2.39
N ALA A 12 -3.97 2.56 1.48
CA ALA A 12 -2.55 2.32 1.73
C ALA A 12 -2.03 3.14 2.92
N ALA A 13 -2.37 4.43 2.98
CA ALA A 13 -2.01 5.29 4.10
C ALA A 13 -2.61 4.81 5.43
N GLN A 14 -3.88 4.37 5.42
CA GLN A 14 -4.55 3.79 6.59
C GLN A 14 -3.80 2.54 7.11
N ALA A 15 -3.49 1.60 6.22
CA ALA A 15 -2.74 0.40 6.59
C ALA A 15 -1.33 0.72 7.13
N GLN A 16 -0.66 1.75 6.59
CA GLN A 16 0.62 2.22 7.12
C GLN A 16 0.49 2.73 8.56
N LEU A 17 -0.56 3.51 8.83
CA LEU A 17 -0.82 4.04 10.16
C LEU A 17 -1.15 2.91 11.15
N ASP A 18 -1.90 1.89 10.74
CA ASP A 18 -2.24 0.75 11.60
C ASP A 18 -1.00 -0.05 12.01
N VAL A 19 -0.09 -0.35 11.07
CA VAL A 19 1.16 -1.06 11.38
C VAL A 19 2.10 -0.22 12.23
N THR A 20 2.19 1.09 11.94
CA THR A 20 3.00 2.02 12.75
C THR A 20 2.44 2.13 14.16
N SER A 21 1.12 2.24 14.31
CA SER A 21 0.42 2.27 15.59
C SER A 21 0.65 0.99 16.38
N ASN A 22 0.56 -0.18 15.74
CA ASN A 22 0.84 -1.46 16.37
C ASN A 22 2.30 -1.57 16.84
N ASN A 23 3.26 -1.10 16.05
CA ASN A 23 4.66 -1.09 16.44
C ASN A 23 4.94 -0.17 17.62
N ILE A 24 4.30 1.01 17.65
CA ILE A 24 4.43 1.96 18.77
C ILE A 24 3.79 1.38 20.04
N ALA A 25 2.59 0.81 19.92
CA ALA A 25 1.88 0.21 21.05
C ALA A 25 2.65 -0.95 21.70
N ASN A 26 3.44 -1.69 20.91
CA ASN A 26 4.21 -2.84 21.39
C ASN A 26 5.70 -2.56 21.58
N VAL A 27 6.14 -1.30 21.54
CA VAL A 27 7.58 -0.94 21.64
C VAL A 27 8.20 -1.36 22.97
N GLU A 28 7.42 -1.40 24.05
CA GLU A 28 7.88 -1.82 25.39
C GLU A 28 7.72 -3.33 25.64
N THR A 29 7.19 -4.08 24.67
CA THR A 29 7.04 -5.54 24.80
C THR A 29 8.35 -6.23 24.44
N THR A 30 9.02 -6.82 25.44
CA THR A 30 10.26 -7.59 25.22
C THR A 30 10.02 -8.75 24.26
N GLY A 31 10.78 -8.79 23.16
CA GLY A 31 10.68 -9.82 22.12
C GLY A 31 9.73 -9.48 20.96
N PHE A 32 9.13 -8.29 20.95
CA PHE A 32 8.30 -7.83 19.84
C PHE A 32 9.12 -7.68 18.55
N LYS A 33 8.56 -8.16 17.43
CA LYS A 33 9.12 -7.98 16.09
C LYS A 33 8.25 -6.98 15.34
N GLY A 34 8.81 -5.82 15.07
CA GLY A 34 8.14 -4.79 14.29
C GLY A 34 7.83 -5.27 12.87
N SER A 35 6.66 -4.90 12.38
CA SER A 35 6.23 -5.12 11.00
C SER A 35 6.37 -3.83 10.18
N ARG A 36 6.45 -3.92 8.85
CA ARG A 36 6.54 -2.75 7.98
C ARG A 36 5.70 -2.96 6.74
N THR A 37 4.81 -2.00 6.48
CA THR A 37 4.05 -2.00 5.22
C THR A 37 4.98 -1.75 4.03
N ALA A 38 4.84 -2.59 3.00
CA ALA A 38 5.42 -2.40 1.68
C ALA A 38 4.30 -2.19 0.67
N PHE A 39 4.41 -1.15 -0.15
CA PHE A 39 3.42 -0.81 -1.17
C PHE A 39 3.96 -1.16 -2.55
N GLY A 40 3.10 -1.78 -3.36
CA GLY A 40 3.35 -2.06 -4.77
C GLY A 40 2.35 -1.29 -5.64
N ASP A 41 2.79 -0.81 -6.80
CA ASP A 41 1.89 -0.24 -7.80
C ASP A 41 1.08 -1.37 -8.47
N ILE A 42 -0.19 -1.11 -8.73
CA ILE A 42 -1.02 -2.01 -9.52
C ILE A 42 -0.66 -1.79 -10.99
N TYR A 43 0.07 -2.75 -11.56
CA TYR A 43 0.36 -2.78 -12.99
C TYR A 43 -0.93 -2.57 -13.80
N ALA A 44 -0.99 -1.47 -14.55
CA ALA A 44 -2.10 -1.20 -15.44
C ALA A 44 -1.95 -2.07 -16.69
N ASN A 45 -2.68 -3.18 -16.73
CA ASN A 45 -2.86 -3.93 -17.98
C ASN A 45 -3.67 -3.04 -18.93
N SER A 46 -3.00 -2.39 -19.88
CA SER A 46 -3.68 -1.68 -20.96
C SER A 46 -4.49 -2.73 -21.74
N ALA A 47 -5.79 -2.50 -21.88
CA ALA A 47 -6.68 -3.36 -22.67
C ALA A 47 -6.25 -3.50 -24.15
N PHE A 48 -5.28 -2.70 -24.61
CA PHE A 48 -4.78 -2.64 -25.98
C PHE A 48 -3.25 -2.72 -26.10
N GLY A 49 -2.58 -3.52 -25.25
CA GLY A 49 -1.20 -3.99 -25.50
C GLY A 49 -0.04 -2.97 -25.43
N ASN A 50 -0.31 -1.67 -25.27
CA ASN A 50 0.74 -0.66 -25.14
C ASN A 50 0.94 -0.28 -23.67
N SER A 51 1.83 -1.01 -22.99
CA SER A 51 2.19 -0.81 -21.58
C SER A 51 2.76 0.58 -21.27
N ASP A 52 3.33 1.29 -22.25
CA ASP A 52 3.99 2.59 -22.05
C ASP A 52 3.03 3.75 -21.75
N THR A 53 1.73 3.62 -22.08
CA THR A 53 0.72 4.67 -21.84
C THR A 53 -0.30 4.29 -20.77
N ALA A 54 -0.12 3.16 -20.10
CA ALA A 54 -1.06 2.66 -19.12
C ALA A 54 -0.89 3.43 -17.79
N VAL A 55 -1.85 4.32 -17.49
CA VAL A 55 -1.91 5.01 -16.19
C VAL A 55 -2.18 3.97 -15.09
N GLY A 56 -1.25 3.82 -14.14
CA GLY A 56 -1.35 2.92 -12.99
C GLY A 56 -2.69 3.02 -12.27
N ASN A 57 -3.26 1.88 -11.86
CA ASN A 57 -4.60 1.81 -11.24
C ASN A 57 -4.58 1.96 -9.72
N GLY A 58 -3.50 2.52 -9.16
CA GLY A 58 -3.38 2.82 -7.74
C GLY A 58 -2.34 1.95 -7.03
N VAL A 59 -2.34 2.01 -5.70
CA VAL A 59 -1.37 1.30 -4.86
C VAL A 59 -2.06 0.21 -4.05
N LEU A 60 -1.37 -0.91 -3.83
CA LEU A 60 -1.83 -1.96 -2.93
C LEU A 60 -0.77 -2.34 -1.91
N LEU A 61 -1.26 -2.77 -0.74
CA LEU A 61 -0.42 -3.28 0.33
C LEU A 61 0.11 -4.65 -0.08
N GLN A 62 1.41 -4.71 -0.37
CA GLN A 62 2.04 -5.94 -0.84
C GLN A 62 2.39 -6.86 0.33
N GLN A 63 2.95 -6.31 1.41
CA GLN A 63 3.38 -7.07 2.59
C GLN A 63 3.36 -6.20 3.87
N VAL A 64 3.27 -6.86 5.03
CA VAL A 64 3.32 -6.30 6.41
C VAL A 64 4.42 -7.00 7.19
#